data_AF-A0A2D7FF51-F1
#
_entry.id   AF-A0A2D7FF51-F1
#
_cell.length_a   1.000
_cell.length_b   1.000
_cell.length_c   1.000
_cell.angle_alpha   90.00
_cell.angle_beta   90.00
_cell.angle_gamma   90.00
#
_symmetry.space_group_name_H-M   'P 1'
#
loop_
_entity.id
_entity.type
_entity.pdbx_description
1 polymer ?
#
loop_
_entity_poly.entity_id
_entity_poly.type
_entity_poly.pdbx_seq_one_letter_code
_entity_poly.pdbx_strand_id
1 'polypeptide(L)'
;MSHVVPLMEVHDHCSIDGDTAALFGFVGWPYSVRAEQRSQLQTAIVEQLVRCFGQEALSPLHVLVEDWSANKFIVHPSDLVGPQSHPAVGPEIVRVPIWQGRLVFAAAETSRQSPGLIDGAFFAAETAAHSLLAG
;
A
#
# COMPACT_ATOMS: atom_id res chain seq x y z
N MET A 1 5.92 -1.30 -15.90
CA MET A 1 5.14 -2.34 -15.22
C MET A 1 4.02 -2.81 -16.15
N SER A 2 3.63 -4.09 -16.10
CA SER A 2 2.53 -4.61 -16.93
C SER A 2 1.20 -4.45 -16.19
N HIS A 3 0.24 -3.76 -16.82
CA HIS A 3 -1.14 -3.62 -16.29
C HIS A 3 -2.10 -4.66 -16.88
N VAL A 4 -1.57 -5.62 -17.65
CA VAL A 4 -2.35 -6.60 -18.40
C VAL A 4 -2.62 -7.86 -17.57
N VAL A 5 -1.76 -8.14 -16.58
CA VAL A 5 -1.82 -9.33 -15.72
C VAL A 5 -2.33 -8.97 -14.32
N PRO A 6 -3.01 -9.91 -13.61
CA PRO A 6 -3.59 -9.62 -12.31
C PRO A 6 -2.53 -9.24 -11.26
N LEU A 7 -1.40 -9.92 -11.19
CA LEU A 7 -0.25 -9.52 -10.37
C LEU A 7 0.84 -8.87 -11.23
N MET A 8 1.24 -7.64 -10.87
CA MET A 8 2.32 -6.90 -11.54
C MET A 8 3.70 -7.23 -10.98
N GLU A 9 3.77 -7.65 -9.71
CA GLU A 9 4.98 -8.04 -8.98
C GLU A 9 4.66 -9.22 -8.08
N VAL A 10 5.62 -10.14 -7.92
CA VAL A 10 5.50 -11.34 -7.08
C VAL A 10 6.83 -11.57 -6.37
N HIS A 11 6.77 -11.81 -5.06
CA HIS A 11 7.89 -12.01 -4.16
C HIS A 11 7.71 -13.29 -3.38
N ASP A 12 8.82 -13.98 -3.16
CA ASP A 12 8.90 -15.07 -2.20
C ASP A 12 8.78 -14.51 -0.77
N HIS A 13 7.93 -15.15 0.04
CA HIS A 13 7.75 -14.86 1.45
C HIS A 13 7.83 -16.13 2.31
N CYS A 14 8.67 -17.09 1.92
CA CYS A 14 8.96 -18.28 2.70
C CYS A 14 9.70 -17.95 4.00
N SER A 15 9.41 -18.71 5.04
CA SER A 15 10.18 -18.69 6.29
C SER A 15 11.60 -19.21 6.05
N ILE A 16 12.54 -18.76 6.87
CA ILE A 16 13.96 -19.10 6.72
C ILE A 16 14.24 -20.61 6.87
N ASP A 17 13.40 -21.31 7.64
CA ASP A 17 13.44 -22.76 7.84
C ASP A 17 12.70 -23.54 6.74
N GLY A 18 11.90 -22.86 5.90
CA GLY A 18 11.12 -23.47 4.82
C GLY A 18 9.83 -24.16 5.27
N ASP A 19 9.47 -24.08 6.55
CA ASP A 19 8.28 -24.74 7.10
C ASP A 19 6.97 -24.04 6.69
N THR A 20 7.04 -22.75 6.37
CA THR A 20 5.90 -21.97 5.88
C THR A 20 6.29 -21.22 4.60
N ALA A 21 5.44 -21.33 3.58
CA ALA A 21 5.68 -20.71 2.28
C ALA A 21 4.49 -19.84 1.85
N ALA A 22 4.78 -18.69 1.27
CA ALA A 22 3.79 -17.84 0.65
C ALA A 22 4.40 -17.10 -0.55
N LEU A 23 3.56 -16.81 -1.55
CA LEU A 23 3.85 -15.82 -2.57
C LEU A 23 3.07 -14.55 -2.24
N PHE A 24 3.80 -13.44 -2.15
CA PHE A 24 3.22 -12.12 -1.96
C PHE A 24 3.30 -11.34 -3.26
N GLY A 25 2.29 -10.53 -3.58
CA GLY A 25 2.32 -9.74 -4.81
C GLY A 25 1.39 -8.54 -4.79
N PHE A 26 1.67 -7.60 -5.70
CA PHE A 26 0.85 -6.42 -5.91
C PHE A 26 -0.05 -6.61 -7.12
N VAL A 27 -1.33 -6.23 -6.99
CA VAL A 27 -2.32 -6.38 -8.05
C VAL A 27 -2.17 -5.26 -9.08
N GLY A 28 -1.94 -5.61 -10.35
CA GLY A 28 -1.73 -4.68 -11.46
C GLY A 28 -3.00 -4.18 -12.13
N TRP A 29 -4.12 -4.88 -11.98
CA TRP A 29 -5.42 -4.46 -12.52
C TRP A 29 -5.89 -3.16 -11.86
N PRO A 30 -6.36 -2.15 -12.62
CA PRO A 30 -6.96 -0.93 -12.04
C PRO A 30 -8.16 -1.24 -11.15
N TYR A 31 -8.47 -0.34 -10.19
CA TYR A 31 -9.57 -0.53 -9.25
C TYR A 31 -10.92 -0.81 -9.95
N SER A 32 -11.23 -0.09 -11.04
CA SER A 32 -12.47 -0.31 -11.80
C SER A 32 -12.62 -1.75 -12.28
N VAL A 33 -11.55 -2.33 -12.82
CA VAL A 33 -11.51 -3.72 -13.30
C VAL A 33 -11.66 -4.69 -12.14
N ARG A 34 -10.94 -4.47 -11.02
CA ARG A 34 -11.04 -5.32 -9.83
C ARG A 34 -12.42 -5.26 -9.18
N ALA A 35 -13.07 -4.10 -9.20
CA ALA A 35 -14.42 -3.92 -8.66
C ALA A 35 -15.44 -4.70 -9.48
N GLU A 36 -15.35 -4.68 -10.81
CA GLU A 36 -16.22 -5.44 -11.71
C GLU A 36 -15.96 -6.95 -11.63
N GLN A 37 -14.69 -7.36 -11.58
CA GLN A 37 -14.27 -8.76 -11.61
C GLN A 37 -13.89 -9.31 -10.22
N ARG A 38 -14.45 -8.75 -9.15
CA ARG A 38 -14.04 -9.06 -7.77
C ARG A 38 -14.06 -10.56 -7.45
N SER A 39 -15.08 -11.27 -7.94
CA SER A 39 -15.23 -12.72 -7.74
C SER A 39 -14.24 -13.57 -8.54
N GLN A 40 -13.65 -13.03 -9.61
CA GLN A 40 -12.75 -13.75 -10.52
C GLN A 40 -11.27 -13.43 -10.24
N LEU A 41 -10.99 -12.37 -9.48
CA LEU A 41 -9.62 -11.90 -9.22
C LEU A 41 -8.72 -13.01 -8.64
N GLN A 42 -9.20 -13.75 -7.64
CA GLN A 42 -8.39 -14.83 -7.04
C GLN A 42 -8.09 -15.95 -8.05
N THR A 43 -9.09 -16.35 -8.85
CA THR A 43 -8.90 -17.35 -9.91
C THR A 43 -7.88 -16.86 -10.93
N ALA A 44 -7.99 -15.62 -11.40
CA ALA A 44 -7.06 -15.03 -12.35
C ALA A 44 -5.62 -14.94 -11.79
N ILE A 45 -5.48 -14.66 -10.50
CA ILE A 45 -4.18 -14.70 -9.79
C ILE A 45 -3.61 -16.12 -9.82
N VAL A 46 -4.37 -17.13 -9.41
CA VAL A 46 -3.91 -18.53 -9.40
C VAL A 46 -3.54 -19.01 -10.80
N GLU A 47 -4.35 -18.70 -11.82
CA GLU A 47 -4.05 -19.03 -13.21
C GLU A 47 -2.75 -18.37 -13.69
N GLN A 48 -2.48 -17.12 -13.28
CA GLN A 48 -1.21 -16.48 -13.56
C GLN A 48 -0.05 -17.20 -12.88
N LEU A 49 -0.18 -17.55 -11.60
CA LEU A 49 0.85 -18.26 -10.85
C LEU A 49 1.14 -19.64 -11.45
N VAL A 50 0.12 -20.36 -11.92
CA VAL A 50 0.29 -21.62 -12.65
C VAL A 50 1.09 -21.44 -13.94
N ARG A 51 0.83 -20.36 -14.70
CA ARG A 51 1.62 -20.05 -15.91
C ARG A 51 3.08 -19.73 -15.57
N CYS A 52 3.35 -19.12 -14.42
CA CYS A 52 4.70 -18.74 -14.00
C CYS A 52 5.49 -19.90 -13.38
N PHE A 53 4.86 -20.70 -12.53
CA PHE A 53 5.53 -21.67 -11.64
C PHE A 53 5.12 -23.12 -11.88
N GLY A 54 4.18 -23.38 -12.79
CA GLY A 54 3.70 -24.72 -13.12
C GLY A 54 2.49 -25.16 -12.31
N GLN A 55 2.04 -26.40 -12.53
CA GLN A 55 0.75 -26.88 -12.02
C GLN A 55 0.65 -27.02 -10.51
N GLU A 56 1.78 -27.07 -9.80
CA GLU A 56 1.79 -27.11 -8.33
C GLU A 56 1.16 -25.84 -7.72
N ALA A 57 1.23 -24.70 -8.42
CA ALA A 57 0.60 -23.45 -7.99
C ALA A 57 -0.95 -23.46 -8.05
N LEU A 58 -1.57 -24.52 -8.61
CA LEU A 58 -3.03 -24.62 -8.73
C LEU A 58 -3.72 -24.92 -7.38
N SER A 59 -2.97 -25.40 -6.38
CA SER A 59 -3.52 -25.85 -5.09
C SER A 59 -2.95 -25.08 -3.90
N PRO A 60 -3.14 -23.74 -3.81
CA PRO A 60 -2.73 -22.99 -2.64
C PRO A 60 -3.59 -23.38 -1.43
N LEU A 61 -3.01 -23.35 -0.22
CA LEU A 61 -3.77 -23.52 1.01
C LEU A 61 -4.79 -22.39 1.20
N HIS A 62 -4.38 -21.16 0.89
CA HIS A 62 -5.20 -19.96 0.96
C HIS A 62 -4.82 -18.97 -0.15
N VAL A 63 -5.81 -18.23 -0.65
CA VAL A 63 -5.60 -17.05 -1.49
C VAL A 63 -6.28 -15.87 -0.81
N LEU A 64 -5.48 -14.92 -0.34
CA LEU A 64 -5.95 -13.74 0.37
C LEU A 64 -5.65 -12.50 -0.47
N VAL A 65 -6.65 -11.63 -0.62
CA VAL A 65 -6.51 -10.35 -1.32
C VAL A 65 -7.16 -9.28 -0.48
N GLU A 66 -6.36 -8.30 -0.06
CA GLU A 66 -6.84 -7.09 0.60
C GLU A 66 -6.85 -5.95 -0.43
N ASP A 67 -8.04 -5.45 -0.77
CA ASP A 67 -8.19 -4.32 -1.69
C ASP A 67 -8.34 -3.02 -0.92
N TRP A 68 -7.20 -2.44 -0.57
CA TRP A 68 -7.13 -1.16 0.15
C TRP A 68 -7.91 -0.05 -0.55
N SER A 69 -8.02 -0.08 -1.89
CA SER A 69 -8.80 0.88 -2.70
C SER A 69 -10.29 0.89 -2.34
N ALA A 70 -10.83 -0.17 -1.73
CA ALA A 70 -12.22 -0.26 -1.29
C ALA A 70 -12.45 0.26 0.14
N ASN A 71 -11.39 0.63 0.88
CA ASN A 71 -11.49 1.09 2.25
C ASN A 71 -11.73 2.60 2.33
N LYS A 72 -12.97 2.99 2.66
CA LYS A 72 -13.41 4.39 2.76
C LYS A 72 -12.66 5.24 3.81
N PHE A 73 -11.92 4.62 4.73
CA PHE A 73 -11.15 5.34 5.76
C PHE A 73 -9.71 5.62 5.34
N ILE A 74 -9.24 4.99 4.27
CA ILE A 74 -7.86 5.10 3.79
C ILE A 74 -7.82 5.78 2.42
N VAL A 75 -8.90 5.69 1.64
CA VAL A 75 -8.93 6.08 0.24
C VAL A 75 -9.86 7.25 0.00
N HIS A 76 -9.32 8.28 -0.65
CA HIS A 76 -10.09 9.34 -1.25
C HIS A 76 -10.44 8.98 -2.72
N PRO A 77 -11.59 9.38 -3.28
CA PRO A 77 -11.95 9.09 -4.67
C PRO A 77 -10.89 9.50 -5.72
N SER A 78 -10.04 10.49 -5.43
CA SER A 78 -8.93 10.88 -6.31
C SER A 78 -7.85 9.81 -6.42
N ASP A 79 -7.67 8.98 -5.41
CA ASP A 79 -6.58 7.99 -5.35
C ASP A 79 -6.85 6.84 -6.32
N LEU A 80 -8.10 6.67 -6.75
CA LEU A 80 -8.53 5.66 -7.72
C LEU A 80 -8.14 5.98 -9.16
N VAL A 81 -7.84 7.25 -9.45
CA VAL A 81 -7.53 7.77 -10.79
C VAL A 81 -6.15 8.44 -10.87
N GLY A 82 -5.50 8.65 -9.74
CA GLY A 82 -4.25 9.38 -9.62
C GLY A 82 -3.01 8.61 -10.08
N PRO A 83 -1.87 9.31 -10.24
CA PRO A 83 -0.60 8.69 -10.57
C PRO A 83 -0.11 7.77 -9.44
N GLN A 84 0.43 6.60 -9.79
CA GLN A 84 1.04 5.65 -8.86
C GLN A 84 2.46 6.10 -8.48
N SER A 85 2.59 7.23 -7.80
CA SER A 85 3.88 7.74 -7.33
C SER A 85 3.81 8.18 -5.88
N HIS A 86 4.92 8.05 -5.15
CA HIS A 86 5.02 8.65 -3.83
C HIS A 86 4.81 10.17 -3.90
N PRO A 87 4.12 10.76 -2.90
CA PRO A 87 3.87 12.19 -2.88
C PRO A 87 5.21 12.95 -2.81
N ALA A 88 5.25 14.13 -3.42
CA ALA A 88 6.35 15.06 -3.18
C ALA A 88 6.24 15.64 -1.76
N VAL A 89 7.31 16.28 -1.29
CA VAL A 89 7.27 17.03 -0.02
C VAL A 89 6.18 18.10 -0.11
N GLY A 90 5.17 18.00 0.76
CA GLY A 90 4.05 18.93 0.79
C GLY A 90 4.44 20.35 1.24
N PRO A 91 3.50 21.31 1.25
CA PRO A 91 3.73 22.69 1.67
C PRO A 91 4.25 22.80 3.12
N GLU A 92 4.99 23.87 3.46
CA GLU A 92 5.55 24.03 4.81
C GLU A 92 4.51 24.15 5.92
N ILE A 93 3.33 24.66 5.58
CA ILE A 93 2.27 24.90 6.55
C ILE A 93 1.79 23.62 7.26
N VAL A 94 1.94 22.44 6.64
CA VAL A 94 1.56 21.17 7.26
C VAL A 94 2.59 20.62 8.25
N ARG A 95 3.73 21.31 8.42
CA ARG A 95 4.84 20.91 9.31
C ARG A 95 5.09 21.87 10.46
N VAL A 96 4.39 23.00 10.49
CA VAL A 96 4.53 23.98 11.57
C VAL A 96 3.31 23.91 12.49
N PRO A 97 3.48 24.14 13.81
CA PRO A 97 2.35 24.26 14.71
C PRO A 97 1.42 25.41 14.28
N ILE A 98 0.12 25.13 14.21
CA ILE A 98 -0.92 26.10 13.90
C ILE A 98 -1.83 26.31 15.11
N TRP A 99 -2.74 27.28 15.01
CA TRP A 99 -3.64 27.65 16.11
C TRP A 99 -2.90 27.95 17.43
N GLN A 100 -1.97 28.91 17.39
CA GLN A 100 -1.15 29.31 18.55
C GLN A 100 -0.40 28.12 19.18
N GLY A 101 0.07 27.17 18.35
CA GLY A 101 0.81 25.99 18.80
C GLY A 101 -0.04 24.83 19.32
N ARG A 102 -1.38 24.94 19.28
CA ARG A 102 -2.27 23.91 19.84
C ARG A 102 -2.62 22.78 18.87
N LEU A 103 -2.31 22.95 17.60
CA LEU A 103 -2.60 21.96 16.56
C LEU A 103 -1.34 21.70 15.75
N VAL A 104 -0.94 20.44 15.67
CA VAL A 104 0.20 19.94 14.90
C VAL A 104 -0.29 18.76 14.06
N PHE A 105 0.14 18.67 12.80
CA PHE A 105 -0.18 17.53 11.95
C PHE A 105 0.92 16.47 12.01
N ALA A 106 0.51 15.21 12.12
CA ALA A 106 1.39 14.05 12.14
C ALA A 106 0.85 12.97 11.20
N ALA A 107 1.27 13.01 9.93
CA ALA A 107 0.95 11.99 8.93
C ALA A 107 2.17 11.76 8.04
N ALA A 108 2.22 10.63 7.35
CA ALA A 108 3.37 10.29 6.49
C ALA A 108 3.65 11.38 5.44
N GLU A 109 2.60 11.98 4.90
CA GLU A 109 2.64 13.03 3.89
C GLU A 109 3.13 14.37 4.42
N THR A 110 3.10 14.59 5.75
CA THR A 110 3.65 15.82 6.33
C THR A 110 5.17 15.76 6.47
N SER A 111 5.77 14.57 6.39
CA SER A 111 7.23 14.40 6.51
C SER A 111 8.00 15.01 5.33
N ARG A 112 9.20 15.52 5.62
CA ARG A 112 10.20 15.85 4.59
C ARG A 112 10.95 14.61 4.10
N GLN A 113 11.10 13.63 4.98
CA GLN A 113 11.79 12.38 4.69
C GLN A 113 10.77 11.32 4.35
N SER A 114 10.94 10.67 3.20
CA SER A 114 10.11 9.54 2.77
C SER A 114 8.59 9.84 2.83
N PRO A 115 8.11 10.94 2.23
CA PRO A 115 6.70 11.33 2.29
C PRO A 115 5.79 10.22 1.73
N GLY A 116 4.72 9.90 2.46
CA GLY A 116 3.79 8.82 2.13
C GLY A 116 4.30 7.40 2.41
N LEU A 117 5.43 7.27 3.12
CA LEU A 117 5.98 5.98 3.57
C LEU A 117 5.94 5.85 5.10
N ILE A 118 6.08 4.62 5.59
CA ILE A 118 6.10 4.32 7.04
C ILE A 118 7.20 5.10 7.77
N ASP A 119 8.40 5.20 7.20
CA ASP A 119 9.49 6.01 7.78
C ASP A 119 9.12 7.48 7.92
N GLY A 120 8.41 8.03 6.92
CA GLY A 120 7.88 9.38 6.98
C GLY A 120 6.83 9.53 8.07
N ALA A 121 5.94 8.54 8.23
CA ALA A 121 4.95 8.53 9.30
C ALA A 121 5.60 8.58 10.68
N PHE A 122 6.64 7.76 10.88
CA PHE A 122 7.40 7.72 12.14
C PHE A 122 8.07 9.07 12.42
N PHE A 123 8.80 9.62 11.44
CA PHE A 123 9.48 10.90 11.58
C PHE A 123 8.51 12.07 11.88
N ALA A 124 7.37 12.11 11.20
CA ALA A 124 6.33 13.11 11.42
C ALA A 124 5.74 13.00 12.84
N ALA A 125 5.50 11.78 13.32
CA ALA A 125 4.98 11.54 14.67
C ALA A 125 5.97 11.99 15.76
N GLU A 126 7.25 11.64 15.64
CA GLU A 126 8.28 12.10 16.58
C GLU A 126 8.43 13.64 16.59
N THR A 127 8.44 14.25 15.40
CA THR A 127 8.53 15.71 15.27
C THR A 127 7.34 16.42 15.93
N ALA A 128 6.13 15.89 15.74
CA ALA A 128 4.94 16.44 16.36
C ALA A 128 4.96 16.29 17.88
N ALA A 129 5.36 15.12 18.39
CA ALA A 129 5.50 14.87 19.82
C ALA A 129 6.51 15.84 20.47
N HIS A 130 7.69 16.02 19.87
CA HIS A 130 8.68 16.98 20.36
C HIS A 130 8.16 18.42 20.37
N SER A 131 7.42 18.82 19.33
CA SER A 131 6.85 20.17 19.24
C SER A 131 5.82 20.44 20.35
N LEU A 132 5.03 19.44 20.74
CA LEU A 132 4.03 19.54 21.81
C LEU A 132 4.65 19.49 23.21
N LEU A 133 5.78 18.79 23.39
CA LEU A 133 6.47 18.67 24.67
C LEU A 133 7.41 19.84 24.97
N ALA A 134 7.82 20.59 23.94
CA ALA A 134 8.74 21.74 24.07
C ALA A 134 8.04 23.07 24.39
N GLY A 135 6.70 23.12 24.33
CA GLY A 135 5.87 24.28 24.70
C GLY A 135 5.26 24.14 26.09
#